data_AF-A0A959UY14-F1
#
_entry.id   AF-A0A959UY14-F1
#
_cell.length_a   1.000
_cell.length_b   1.000
_cell.length_c   1.000
_cell.angle_alpha   90.00
_cell.angle_beta   90.00
_cell.angle_gamma   90.00
#
_symmetry.space_group_name_H-M   'P 1'
#
loop_
_entity.id
_entity.type
_entity.pdbx_description
1 polymer ?
#
loop_
_entity_poly.entity_id
_entity_poly.type
_entity_poly.pdbx_seq_one_letter_code
_entity_poly.pdbx_strand_id
1 'polypeptide(L)'
;MIEIIKQPWPWYVAGALIGLTVPYLLLVGNKTFGISSSLRHLCAACMPANIKFFSYDWRKEAWNLFFVGGIIAGAFIAGHFLMTGAPVELA
;
A
#
# COMPACT_ATOMS: atom_id res chain seq x y z
N MET A 1 -20.05 -11.31 -12.16
CA MET A 1 -19.17 -11.12 -10.98
C MET A 1 -18.15 -9.99 -11.19
N ILE A 2 -17.35 -10.00 -12.26
CA ILE A 2 -16.38 -8.92 -12.54
C ILE A 2 -17.02 -7.53 -12.69
N GLU A 3 -18.27 -7.44 -13.18
CA GLU A 3 -18.99 -6.16 -13.27
C GLU A 3 -19.21 -5.49 -11.90
N ILE A 4 -19.39 -6.28 -10.84
CA ILE A 4 -19.57 -5.77 -9.47
C ILE A 4 -18.29 -5.11 -8.93
N ILE A 5 -17.12 -5.53 -9.44
CA ILE A 5 -15.81 -5.02 -9.02
C ILE A 5 -15.42 -3.80 -9.87
N LYS A 6 -15.93 -3.70 -11.09
CA LYS A 6 -15.63 -2.60 -12.03
C LYS A 6 -16.50 -1.36 -11.84
N GLN A 7 -17.67 -1.50 -11.23
CA GLN A 7 -18.52 -0.34 -10.90
C GLN A 7 -17.86 0.53 -9.81
N PRO A 8 -18.11 1.85 -9.79
CA PRO A 8 -17.65 2.71 -8.70
C PRO A 8 -18.33 2.27 -7.39
N TRP A 9 -17.52 2.01 -6.36
CA TRP A 9 -18.04 1.66 -5.04
C TRP A 9 -18.37 2.92 -4.24
N PRO A 10 -19.46 2.92 -3.46
CA PRO A 10 -19.76 4.04 -2.58
C PRO A 10 -18.62 4.32 -1.61
N TRP A 11 -18.37 5.59 -1.33
CA TRP A 11 -17.25 6.04 -0.48
C TRP A 11 -17.29 5.45 0.92
N TYR A 12 -18.48 5.19 1.48
CA TYR A 12 -18.61 4.60 2.82
C TYR A 12 -18.17 3.13 2.86
N VAL A 13 -18.32 2.39 1.75
CA VAL A 13 -17.83 1.01 1.63
C VAL A 13 -16.32 1.01 1.42
N ALA A 14 -15.84 1.78 0.44
CA ALA A 14 -14.41 1.87 0.14
C ALA A 14 -13.61 2.42 1.33
N GLY A 15 -14.13 3.48 1.98
CA GLY A 15 -13.53 4.10 3.15
C GLY A 15 -13.49 3.17 4.35
N ALA A 16 -14.56 2.41 4.63
CA ALA A 16 -14.55 1.41 5.70
C ALA A 16 -13.53 0.30 5.43
N LEU A 17 -13.46 -0.21 4.20
CA LEU A 17 -12.49 -1.25 3.84
C LEU A 17 -11.05 -0.76 3.97
N ILE A 18 -10.72 0.43 3.44
CA ILE A 18 -9.39 1.03 3.58
C ILE A 18 -9.09 1.32 5.06
N GLY A 19 -10.04 1.91 5.78
CA GLY A 19 -9.90 2.24 7.19
C GLY A 19 -9.66 1.01 8.07
N LEU A 20 -10.26 -0.13 7.74
CA LEU A 20 -10.07 -1.40 8.44
C LEU A 20 -8.71 -2.06 8.17
N THR A 21 -8.00 -1.68 7.10
CA THR A 21 -6.66 -2.25 6.82
C THR A 21 -5.66 -1.93 7.93
N VAL A 22 -5.71 -0.72 8.49
CA VAL A 22 -4.81 -0.27 9.56
C VAL A 22 -4.99 -1.06 10.86
N PRO A 23 -6.21 -1.15 11.45
CA PRO A 23 -6.43 -1.97 12.63
C PRO A 23 -6.24 -3.46 12.35
N TYR A 24 -6.54 -3.96 11.14
CA TYR A 24 -6.24 -5.34 10.77
C TYR A 24 -4.73 -5.62 10.83
N LEU A 25 -3.91 -4.76 10.21
CA LEU A 25 -2.46 -4.92 10.20
C LEU A 25 -1.83 -4.73 11.60
N LEU A 26 -2.31 -3.77 12.38
CA LEU A 26 -1.78 -3.47 13.72
C LEU A 26 -2.25 -4.47 14.78
N LEU A 27 -3.55 -4.79 14.86
CA LEU A 27 -4.12 -5.60 15.93
C LEU A 27 -3.99 -7.10 15.66
N VAL A 28 -4.19 -7.52 14.40
CA VAL A 28 -4.14 -8.95 14.02
C VAL A 28 -2.75 -9.33 13.54
N GLY A 29 -2.13 -8.47 12.74
CA GLY A 29 -0.78 -8.74 12.20
C GLY A 29 0.36 -8.40 13.14
N ASN A 30 0.14 -7.57 14.17
CA ASN A 30 1.20 -6.93 14.98
C ASN A 30 2.30 -6.31 14.09
N LYS A 31 1.90 -5.78 12.92
CA LYS A 31 2.78 -5.16 11.94
C LYS A 31 2.54 -3.66 11.92
N THR A 32 3.61 -2.88 12.07
CA THR A 32 3.56 -1.42 11.98
C THR A 32 3.23 -1.00 10.55
N PHE A 33 2.27 -0.09 10.38
CA PHE A 33 1.94 0.49 9.08
C PHE A 33 2.86 1.69 8.82
N GLY A 34 3.87 1.54 7.97
CA GLY A 34 4.92 2.56 7.82
C GLY A 34 5.37 2.83 6.38
N ILE A 35 4.59 3.57 5.59
CA ILE A 35 4.96 3.93 4.20
C ILE A 35 6.23 4.81 4.17
N SER A 36 6.34 5.81 5.05
CA SER A 36 7.53 6.67 5.13
C SER A 36 8.78 5.93 5.59
N SER A 37 8.61 4.87 6.40
CA SER A 37 9.70 3.97 6.84
C SER A 37 10.22 3.15 5.65
N SER A 38 9.32 2.62 4.81
CA SER A 38 9.66 1.88 3.58
C SER A 38 10.57 2.65 2.63
N LEU A 39 10.33 3.95 2.44
CA LEU A 39 11.17 4.78 1.56
C LEU A 39 12.60 4.90 2.10
N ARG A 40 12.75 5.00 3.43
CA ARG A 40 14.05 5.03 4.10
C ARG A 40 14.77 3.69 3.98
N HIS A 41 14.04 2.58 4.07
CA HIS A 41 14.60 1.22 3.87
C HIS A 41 15.08 1.03 2.44
N LEU A 42 14.28 1.46 1.45
CA LEU A 42 14.63 1.40 0.04
C LEU A 42 15.90 2.22 -0.25
N CYS A 43 16.00 3.45 0.29
CA CYS A 43 17.19 4.28 0.17
C CYS A 43 18.42 3.63 0.82
N ALA A 44 18.27 3.04 2.02
CA ALA A 44 19.36 2.32 2.70
C ALA A 44 19.83 1.07 1.93
N ALA A 45 18.94 0.41 1.20
CA ALA A 45 19.25 -0.78 0.41
C ALA A 45 19.88 -0.44 -0.96
N CYS A 46 19.39 0.59 -1.66
CA CYS A 46 19.86 0.95 -3.01
C CYS A 46 21.08 1.88 -3.02
N MET A 47 21.23 2.74 -2.01
CA MET A 47 22.38 3.64 -1.86
C MET A 47 22.90 3.58 -0.43
N PRO A 48 23.85 2.67 -0.13
CA PRO A 48 24.57 2.68 1.14
C PRO A 48 25.55 3.85 1.17
N ALA A 49 25.01 5.08 1.21
CA ALA A 49 25.78 6.26 1.53
C ALA A 49 26.27 6.13 2.98
N ASN A 50 27.49 6.59 3.26
CA ASN A 50 28.17 6.50 4.56
C ASN A 50 27.55 7.46 5.62
N ILE A 51 26.23 7.50 5.69
CA ILE A 51 25.41 8.33 6.55
C ILE A 51 24.81 7.41 7.61
N LYS A 52 25.12 7.65 8.90
CA LYS A 52 24.65 6.84 10.04
C LYS A 52 23.13 6.63 10.10
N PHE A 53 22.36 7.48 9.41
CA PHE A 53 20.91 7.39 9.31
C PHE A 53 20.40 6.27 8.40
N PHE A 54 21.20 5.82 7.43
CA PHE A 54 20.88 4.72 6.51
C PHE A 54 21.56 3.40 6.92
N SER A 55 22.53 3.41 7.83
CA SER A 55 23.14 2.21 8.40
C SER A 55 22.25 1.62 9.52
N TYR A 56 21.12 1.05 9.14
CA TYR A 56 20.22 0.38 10.08
C TYR A 56 19.68 -0.92 9.46
N ASP A 57 19.29 -1.86 10.31
CA ASP A 57 18.86 -3.20 9.92
C ASP A 57 17.45 -3.20 9.31
N TRP A 58 17.37 -2.79 8.04
CA TRP A 58 16.13 -2.70 7.25
C TRP A 58 15.35 -4.01 7.16
N ARG A 59 16.01 -5.14 7.39
CA ARG A 59 15.37 -6.47 7.43
C ARG A 59 14.31 -6.58 8.52
N LYS A 60 14.45 -5.83 9.63
CA LYS A 60 13.47 -5.85 10.74
C LYS A 60 12.10 -5.30 10.34
N GLU A 61 12.05 -4.40 9.35
CA GLU A 61 10.80 -3.83 8.82
C GLU A 61 10.58 -4.21 7.34
N ALA A 62 11.18 -5.31 6.86
CA ALA A 62 11.00 -5.79 5.49
C ALA A 62 9.53 -6.04 5.10
N TRP A 63 8.66 -6.26 6.08
CA TRP A 63 7.22 -6.34 5.89
C TRP A 63 6.64 -5.09 5.20
N ASN A 64 7.14 -3.91 5.54
CA ASN A 64 6.67 -2.65 4.98
C ASN A 64 7.03 -2.52 3.48
N LEU A 65 8.12 -3.16 3.05
CA LEU A 65 8.46 -3.27 1.62
C LEU A 65 7.52 -4.22 0.87
N PHE A 66 7.16 -5.36 1.48
CA PHE A 66 6.17 -6.27 0.90
C PHE A 66 4.80 -5.60 0.75
N PHE A 67 4.38 -4.84 1.78
CA PHE A 67 3.14 -4.08 1.74
C PHE A 67 3.12 -3.05 0.58
N VAL A 68 4.18 -2.25 0.44
CA VAL A 68 4.29 -1.27 -0.66
C VAL A 68 4.35 -1.98 -2.02
N GLY A 69 5.06 -3.10 -2.13
CA GLY A 69 5.07 -3.91 -3.35
C GLY A 69 3.68 -4.42 -3.73
N GLY A 70 2.90 -4.85 -2.75
CA GLY A 70 1.50 -5.25 -2.93
C GLY A 70 0.62 -4.10 -3.41
N ILE A 71 0.79 -2.88 -2.88
CA ILE A 71 0.08 -1.68 -3.36
C ILE A 71 0.41 -1.43 -4.83
N ILE A 72 1.69 -1.47 -5.22
CA ILE A 72 2.11 -1.22 -6.60
C ILE A 72 1.52 -2.27 -7.54
N ALA A 73 1.59 -3.55 -7.17
CA ALA A 73 0.99 -4.63 -7.96
C ALA A 73 -0.54 -4.48 -8.07
N GLY A 74 -1.22 -4.15 -6.96
CA GLY A 74 -2.65 -3.89 -6.94
C GLY A 74 -3.05 -2.70 -7.81
N ALA A 75 -2.29 -1.60 -7.75
CA ALA A 75 -2.50 -0.43 -8.58
C ALA A 75 -2.28 -0.73 -10.07
N PHE A 76 -1.28 -1.55 -10.42
CA PHE A 76 -1.06 -1.99 -11.79
C PHE A 76 -2.22 -2.84 -12.31
N ILE A 77 -2.69 -3.81 -11.51
CA ILE A 77 -3.84 -4.65 -11.88
C ILE A 77 -5.11 -3.80 -12.03
N ALA A 78 -5.37 -2.91 -11.07
CA ALA A 78 -6.52 -2.02 -11.14
C ALA A 78 -6.44 -1.10 -12.37
N GLY A 79 -5.26 -0.53 -12.62
CA GLY A 79 -4.98 0.38 -13.73
C GLY A 79 -5.20 -0.24 -15.10
N HIS A 80 -4.74 -1.47 -15.31
CA HIS A 80 -4.81 -2.11 -16.62
C HIS A 80 -6.07 -2.94 -16.86
N PHE A 81 -6.68 -3.51 -15.81
CA PHE A 81 -7.77 -4.48 -15.97
C PHE A 81 -9.12 -4.03 -15.40
N LEU A 82 -9.11 -3.13 -14.40
CA LEU A 82 -10.33 -2.69 -13.70
C LEU A 82 -10.74 -1.26 -14.04
N MET A 83 -9.85 -0.41 -14.56
CA MET A 83 -10.20 0.94 -15.00
C MET A 83 -11.13 0.91 -16.21
N THR A 84 -12.27 1.60 -16.08
CA THR A 84 -13.30 1.70 -17.13
C THR A 84 -13.17 3.00 -17.93
N GLY A 85 -12.30 3.93 -17.52
CA GLY A 85 -12.10 5.24 -18.16
C GLY A 85 -13.25 6.24 -17.95
N ALA A 86 -14.33 5.82 -17.29
CA ALA A 86 -15.45 6.69 -16.93
C ALA A 86 -15.02 7.72 -15.87
N PRO A 87 -15.47 8.97 -15.96
CA PRO A 87 -15.24 9.96 -14.92
C PRO A 87 -15.86 9.47 -13.60
N VAL A 88 -15.22 9.83 -12.48
CA VAL A 88 -15.78 9.57 -11.15
C VAL A 88 -17.03 10.43 -11.02
N GLU A 89 -18.21 9.82 -11.13
CA GLU A 89 -19.47 10.51 -10.87
C GLU A 89 -19.59 10.78 -9.37
N LEU A 90 -19.27 12.01 -8.98
CA LEU A 90 -19.59 12.54 -7.67
C LEU A 90 -21.08 12.88 -7.69
N ALA A 91 -21.88 12.09 -6.98
CA ALA A 91 -23.30 12.38 -6.76
C ALA A 91 -23.49 13.68 -5.97
#